data_AF-A0A526RU08-F1
#
_entry.id   AF-A0A526RU08-F1
#
_cell.length_a   1.000
_cell.length_b   1.000
_cell.length_c   1.000
_cell.angle_alpha   90.00
_cell.angle_beta   90.00
_cell.angle_gamma   90.00
#
_symmetry.space_group_name_H-M   'P 1'
#
loop_
_entity.id
_entity.type
_entity.pdbx_description
1 polymer ?
#
loop_
_entity_poly.entity_id
_entity_poly.type
_entity_poly.pdbx_seq_one_letter_code
_entity_poly.pdbx_strand_id
1 'polypeptide(L)'
;MRLDAIGDRGRKTQGTIVFAGAVLAILVLPVSWYMQVYGGDSRGRIVRMDYHSLYSQLMSDGPVRTVISSWFWAGNLRLVDPDLVVLDDEIPDFAPSIREPAVLVLAADDGEPNSAIFDRIAKAGYAMETIHRQVAVPQLLGGTPTTRQLTITRLYKITAQ
;
A
#
# COMPACT_ATOMS: atom_id res chain seq x y z
N MET A 1 -29.42 42.85 0.14
CA MET A 1 -30.18 42.60 1.38
C MET A 1 -29.52 43.38 2.51
N ARG A 2 -30.23 44.33 3.12
CA ARG A 2 -29.70 45.19 4.20
C ARG A 2 -29.74 44.39 5.51
N LEU A 3 -28.57 44.11 6.08
CA LEU A 3 -28.38 43.33 7.31
C LEU A 3 -28.91 44.02 8.59
N ASP A 4 -29.46 45.23 8.46
CA ASP A 4 -29.99 46.03 9.57
C ASP A 4 -31.38 45.58 10.05
N ALA A 5 -32.09 44.73 9.30
CA ALA A 5 -33.43 44.25 9.64
C ALA A 5 -33.44 43.05 10.61
N ILE A 6 -32.26 42.50 10.94
CA ILE A 6 -32.12 41.35 11.82
C ILE A 6 -31.63 41.87 13.17
N GLY A 7 -32.54 41.97 14.16
CA GLY A 7 -32.20 42.45 15.51
C GLY A 7 -31.03 41.70 16.15
N ASP A 8 -30.49 42.22 17.25
CA ASP A 8 -29.24 41.77 17.88
C ASP A 8 -29.08 40.25 18.01
N ARG A 9 -30.17 39.52 18.25
CA ARG A 9 -30.18 38.05 18.30
C ARG A 9 -29.79 37.41 16.96
N GLY A 10 -30.36 37.84 15.85
CA GLY A 10 -30.03 37.24 14.55
C GLY A 10 -28.68 37.72 13.99
N ARG A 11 -28.21 38.92 14.37
CA ARG A 11 -26.82 39.33 14.10
C ARG A 11 -25.81 38.44 14.83
N LYS A 12 -26.08 38.11 16.11
CA LYS A 12 -25.27 37.14 16.87
C LYS A 12 -25.31 35.75 16.23
N THR A 13 -26.48 35.25 15.85
CA THR A 13 -26.62 33.94 15.17
C THR A 13 -25.84 33.89 13.86
N GLN A 14 -25.93 34.93 13.02
CA GLN A 14 -25.17 35.00 11.77
C GLN A 14 -23.66 35.04 12.04
N GLY A 15 -23.22 35.81 13.04
CA GLY A 15 -21.82 35.83 13.47
C GLY A 15 -21.32 34.45 13.90
N THR A 16 -22.11 33.72 14.68
CA THR A 16 -21.78 32.34 15.10
C THR A 16 -21.66 31.38 13.91
N ILE A 17 -22.57 31.46 12.93
CA ILE A 17 -22.54 30.59 11.75
C ILE A 17 -21.30 30.89 10.90
N VAL A 18 -21.01 32.17 10.65
CA VAL A 18 -19.82 32.59 9.89
C VAL A 18 -18.54 32.15 10.60
N PHE A 19 -18.48 32.33 11.92
CA PHE A 19 -17.34 31.88 12.72
C PHE A 19 -17.15 30.37 12.66
N ALA A 20 -18.21 29.58 12.85
CA ALA A 20 -18.16 28.13 12.75
C ALA A 20 -17.71 27.66 11.36
N GLY A 21 -18.24 28.29 10.30
CA GLY A 21 -17.83 28.01 8.92
C GLY A 21 -16.36 28.33 8.67
N ALA A 22 -15.86 29.47 9.16
CA ALA A 22 -14.46 29.85 9.05
C ALA A 22 -13.54 28.88 9.80
N VAL A 23 -13.91 28.47 11.01
CA VAL A 23 -13.16 27.48 11.80
C VAL A 23 -13.09 26.14 11.07
N LEU A 24 -14.22 25.65 10.54
CA LEU A 24 -14.24 24.39 9.78
C LEU A 24 -13.39 24.49 8.51
N ALA A 25 -13.47 25.59 7.77
CA ALA A 25 -12.67 25.80 6.56
C ALA A 25 -11.15 25.80 6.86
N ILE A 26 -10.74 26.39 7.98
CA ILE A 26 -9.34 26.39 8.43
C ILE A 26 -8.91 24.98 8.87
N LEU A 27 -9.77 24.26 9.58
CA LEU A 27 -9.43 22.95 10.13
C LEU A 27 -9.51 21.79 9.12
N VAL A 28 -10.23 21.96 8.00
CA VAL A 28 -10.42 20.86 7.04
C VAL A 28 -9.08 20.36 6.50
N LEU A 29 -8.16 21.27 6.14
CA LEU A 29 -6.86 20.91 5.59
C LEU A 29 -5.95 20.16 6.59
N PRO A 30 -5.69 20.65 7.81
CA PRO A 30 -4.84 19.93 8.76
C PRO A 30 -5.47 18.62 9.23
N VAL A 31 -6.80 18.54 9.36
CA VAL A 31 -7.48 17.28 9.73
C VAL A 31 -7.40 16.25 8.60
N SER A 32 -7.66 16.66 7.35
CA SER A 32 -7.51 15.77 6.20
C SER A 32 -6.07 15.28 6.05
N TRP A 33 -5.08 16.16 6.21
CA TRP A 33 -3.67 15.78 6.20
C TRP A 33 -3.34 14.79 7.32
N TYR A 34 -3.78 15.07 8.55
CA TYR A 34 -3.57 14.17 9.68
C TYR A 34 -4.16 12.77 9.40
N MET A 35 -5.38 12.70 8.84
CA MET A 35 -6.00 11.43 8.47
C MET A 35 -5.25 10.70 7.35
N GLN A 36 -4.69 11.43 6.38
CA GLN A 36 -3.84 10.84 5.34
C GLN A 36 -2.51 10.29 5.88
N VAL A 37 -1.94 10.92 6.91
CA VAL A 37 -0.64 10.53 7.50
C VAL A 37 -0.77 9.50 8.62
N TYR A 38 -1.83 9.56 9.43
CA TYR A 38 -1.98 8.73 10.63
C TYR A 38 -3.22 7.84 10.60
N GLY A 39 -4.25 8.19 9.83
CA GLY A 39 -5.48 7.41 9.73
C GLY A 39 -5.39 6.20 8.80
N GLY A 40 -6.48 5.45 8.68
CA GLY A 40 -6.59 4.30 7.79
C GLY A 40 -6.00 3.00 8.36
N ASP A 41 -6.76 1.92 8.24
CA ASP A 41 -6.33 0.57 8.62
C ASP A 41 -5.85 -0.21 7.39
N SER A 42 -5.01 -1.21 7.64
CA SER A 42 -4.47 -2.16 6.65
C SER A 42 -4.00 -1.49 5.34
N ARG A 43 -4.83 -1.50 4.31
CA ARG A 43 -4.56 -1.03 2.94
C ARG A 43 -4.18 0.44 2.85
N GLY A 44 -4.75 1.29 3.70
CA GLY A 44 -4.44 2.73 3.70
C GLY A 44 -3.00 3.06 4.14
N ARG A 45 -2.33 2.13 4.83
CA ARG A 45 -0.99 2.32 5.39
C ARG A 45 0.14 1.92 4.44
N ILE A 46 -0.18 1.19 3.38
CA ILE A 46 0.78 0.69 2.39
C ILE A 46 1.57 1.81 1.69
N VAL A 47 0.95 2.98 1.49
CA VAL A 47 1.60 4.15 0.88
C VAL A 47 2.74 4.71 1.74
N ARG A 48 2.78 4.35 3.03
CA ARG A 48 3.78 4.84 3.99
C ARG A 48 4.96 3.90 4.14
N MET A 49 4.90 2.73 3.53
CA MET A 49 5.94 1.72 3.64
C MET A 49 7.26 2.23 3.05
N ASP A 50 8.37 1.96 3.73
CA ASP A 50 9.70 2.25 3.21
C ASP A 50 10.07 1.23 2.13
N TYR A 51 9.81 1.58 0.87
CA TYR A 51 10.13 0.75 -0.28
C TYR A 51 11.63 0.55 -0.50
N HIS A 52 12.48 1.45 -0.02
CA HIS A 52 13.93 1.25 -0.11
C HIS A 52 14.40 0.17 0.86
N SER A 53 13.88 0.20 2.09
CA SER A 53 14.09 -0.87 3.08
C SER A 53 13.53 -2.20 2.59
N LEU A 54 12.33 -2.23 2.00
CA LEU A 54 11.78 -3.45 1.40
C LEU A 54 12.65 -3.96 0.26
N TYR A 55 13.05 -3.11 -0.68
CA TYR A 55 13.90 -3.49 -1.81
C TYR A 55 15.23 -4.09 -1.33
N SER A 56 15.87 -3.45 -0.36
CA SER A 56 17.12 -3.94 0.25
C SER A 56 16.92 -5.31 0.91
N GLN A 57 15.78 -5.51 1.57
CA GLN A 57 15.41 -6.78 2.17
C GLN A 57 15.11 -7.87 1.13
N LEU A 58 14.48 -7.54 -0.01
CA LEU A 58 14.23 -8.50 -1.10
C LEU A 58 15.55 -9.00 -1.72
N MET A 59 16.54 -8.11 -1.84
CA MET A 59 17.84 -8.42 -2.44
C MET A 59 18.84 -9.09 -1.49
N SER A 60 18.54 -9.20 -0.19
CA SER A 60 19.49 -9.70 0.81
C SER A 60 19.95 -11.13 0.54
N ASP A 61 19.07 -11.94 -0.06
CA ASP A 61 19.30 -13.38 -0.25
C ASP A 61 19.69 -13.69 -1.71
N GLY A 62 20.07 -12.68 -2.47
CA GLY A 62 20.40 -12.76 -3.90
C GLY A 62 19.47 -11.93 -4.79
N PRO A 63 19.81 -11.80 -6.08
CA PRO A 63 19.11 -10.91 -6.99
C PRO A 63 17.64 -11.34 -7.17
N VAL A 64 16.77 -10.34 -7.32
CA VAL A 64 15.36 -10.51 -7.66
C VAL A 64 15.11 -9.68 -8.91
N ARG A 65 14.47 -10.28 -9.92
CA ARG A 65 14.07 -9.57 -11.15
C ARG A 65 12.57 -9.38 -11.26
N THR A 66 11.80 -10.23 -10.57
CA THR A 66 10.35 -10.14 -10.54
C THR A 66 9.82 -10.21 -9.12
N VAL A 67 8.97 -9.25 -8.77
CA VAL A 67 8.17 -9.26 -7.55
C VAL A 67 6.71 -9.45 -7.91
N ILE A 68 6.10 -10.49 -7.37
CA ILE A 68 4.68 -10.78 -7.50
C ILE A 68 4.01 -10.44 -6.18
N SER A 69 2.87 -9.77 -6.19
CA SER A 69 2.06 -9.47 -4.99
C SER A 69 0.59 -9.79 -5.21
N SER A 70 -0.18 -9.85 -4.13
CA SER A 70 -1.64 -10.01 -4.19
C SER A 70 -2.38 -8.70 -4.49
N TRP A 71 -1.67 -7.58 -4.65
CA TRP A 71 -2.29 -6.27 -4.93
C TRP A 71 -1.27 -5.26 -5.47
N PHE A 72 -1.74 -4.14 -6.03
CA PHE A 72 -0.93 -3.16 -6.80
C PHE A 72 0.19 -2.46 -6.03
N TRP A 73 0.22 -2.59 -4.71
CA TRP A 73 1.11 -1.82 -3.85
C TRP A 73 2.60 -2.07 -4.13
N ALA A 74 2.96 -3.28 -4.55
CA ALA A 74 4.34 -3.61 -4.88
C ALA A 74 4.85 -2.76 -6.05
N GLY A 75 3.97 -2.16 -6.85
CA GLY A 75 4.34 -1.29 -7.98
C GLY A 75 5.24 -0.12 -7.57
N ASN A 76 5.12 0.35 -6.33
CA ASN A 76 5.98 1.39 -5.77
C ASN A 76 7.45 0.97 -5.61
N LEU A 77 7.80 -0.33 -5.68
CA LEU A 77 9.20 -0.76 -5.73
C LEU A 77 9.93 -0.22 -6.96
N ARG A 78 9.20 0.10 -8.04
CA ARG A 78 9.77 0.75 -9.24
C ARG A 78 10.24 2.18 -9.00
N LEU A 79 9.87 2.80 -7.87
CA LEU A 79 10.45 4.06 -7.43
C LEU A 79 11.90 3.90 -6.97
N VAL A 80 12.29 2.68 -6.58
CA VAL A 80 13.66 2.34 -6.14
C VAL A 80 14.46 1.70 -7.28
N ASP A 81 13.86 0.75 -8.00
CA ASP A 81 14.45 0.11 -9.17
C ASP A 81 13.45 0.10 -10.35
N PRO A 82 13.60 1.01 -11.33
CA PRO A 82 12.71 1.10 -12.49
C PRO A 82 12.70 -0.16 -13.37
N ASP A 83 13.76 -0.97 -13.33
CA ASP A 83 13.90 -2.17 -14.17
C ASP A 83 13.24 -3.42 -13.54
N LEU A 84 12.81 -3.31 -12.28
CA LEU A 84 12.13 -4.39 -11.57
C LEU A 84 10.77 -4.70 -12.23
N VAL A 85 10.58 -5.98 -12.58
CA VAL A 85 9.27 -6.46 -13.00
C VAL A 85 8.41 -6.60 -11.75
N VAL A 86 7.28 -5.89 -11.72
CA VAL A 86 6.30 -6.01 -10.65
C VAL A 86 4.99 -6.48 -11.25
N LEU A 87 4.43 -7.54 -10.66
CA LEU A 87 3.20 -8.18 -11.10
C LEU A 87 2.24 -8.31 -9.93
N ASP A 88 0.96 -8.18 -10.21
CA ASP A 88 -0.13 -8.42 -9.25
C ASP A 88 -1.23 -9.29 -9.87
N ASP A 89 -2.26 -9.58 -9.10
CA ASP A 89 -3.38 -10.42 -9.52
C ASP A 89 -4.37 -9.72 -10.47
N GLU A 90 -4.25 -8.41 -10.69
CA GLU A 90 -5.04 -7.66 -11.67
C GLU A 90 -4.42 -7.78 -13.07
N ILE A 91 -3.11 -8.06 -13.19
CA ILE A 91 -2.44 -8.22 -14.48
C ILE A 91 -2.90 -9.51 -15.18
N PRO A 92 -3.53 -9.41 -16.37
CA PRO A 92 -3.91 -10.60 -17.14
C PRO A 92 -2.66 -11.26 -17.71
N ASP A 93 -2.65 -12.60 -17.69
CA ASP A 93 -1.61 -13.44 -18.29
C ASP A 93 -0.18 -12.94 -18.03
N PHE A 94 0.19 -12.78 -16.75
CA PHE A 94 1.52 -12.24 -16.42
C PHE A 94 2.67 -13.24 -16.64
N ALA A 95 2.39 -14.50 -16.99
CA ALA A 95 3.39 -15.56 -17.12
C ALA A 95 4.56 -15.18 -18.06
N PRO A 96 4.35 -14.58 -19.25
CA PRO A 96 5.43 -14.16 -20.14
C PRO A 96 6.30 -13.04 -19.56
N SER A 97 5.79 -12.32 -18.57
CA SER A 97 6.49 -11.20 -17.94
C SER A 97 7.42 -11.65 -16.80
N ILE A 98 7.27 -12.88 -16.28
CA ILE A 98 8.08 -13.37 -15.17
C ILE A 98 9.53 -13.54 -15.63
N ARG A 99 10.42 -12.79 -15.00
CA ARG A 99 11.88 -12.88 -15.13
C ARG A 99 12.47 -13.46 -13.85
N GLU A 100 13.19 -14.57 -13.97
CA GLU A 100 13.88 -15.18 -12.83
C GLU A 100 15.12 -14.37 -12.43
N PRO A 101 15.47 -14.30 -11.13
CA PRO A 101 14.75 -14.91 -9.99
C PRO A 101 13.49 -14.13 -9.59
N ALA A 102 12.41 -14.86 -9.29
CA ALA A 102 11.12 -14.28 -8.96
C ALA A 102 10.74 -14.56 -7.49
N VAL A 103 10.02 -13.63 -6.88
CA VAL A 103 9.53 -13.75 -5.50
C VAL A 103 8.07 -13.33 -5.41
N LEU A 104 7.32 -13.99 -4.54
CA LEU A 104 6.00 -13.59 -4.09
C LEU A 104 6.13 -12.82 -2.77
N VAL A 105 5.49 -11.67 -2.67
CA VAL A 105 5.43 -10.84 -1.47
C VAL A 105 3.98 -10.60 -1.07
N LEU A 106 3.62 -11.06 0.12
CA LEU A 106 2.28 -10.93 0.68
C LEU A 106 2.33 -10.08 1.94
N ALA A 107 1.40 -9.15 2.13
CA ALA A 107 1.27 -8.49 3.41
C ALA A 107 0.40 -9.33 4.37
N ALA A 108 0.83 -9.43 5.62
CA ALA A 108 0.11 -10.22 6.64
C ALA A 108 -1.30 -9.67 6.95
N ASP A 109 -1.51 -8.37 6.72
CA ASP A 109 -2.75 -7.66 7.06
C ASP A 109 -3.70 -7.49 5.87
N ASP A 110 -3.39 -8.07 4.71
CA ASP A 110 -4.27 -8.03 3.54
C ASP A 110 -5.40 -9.03 3.80
N GLY A 111 -6.53 -8.55 4.33
CA GLY A 111 -7.70 -9.36 4.70
C GLY A 111 -8.44 -10.03 3.53
N GLU A 112 -7.83 -10.12 2.35
CA GLU A 112 -8.36 -10.81 1.19
C GLU A 112 -7.67 -12.16 0.96
N PRO A 113 -8.42 -13.17 0.49
CA PRO A 113 -7.85 -14.47 0.20
C PRO A 113 -6.87 -14.38 -0.99
N ASN A 114 -5.59 -14.67 -0.72
CA ASN A 114 -4.51 -14.71 -1.73
C ASN A 114 -4.64 -15.88 -2.74
N SER A 115 -5.78 -16.57 -2.79
CA SER A 115 -5.98 -17.73 -3.67
C SER A 115 -5.86 -17.37 -5.14
N ALA A 116 -6.34 -16.19 -5.55
CA ALA A 116 -6.26 -15.73 -6.94
C ALA A 116 -4.81 -15.61 -7.43
N ILE A 117 -3.91 -15.07 -6.61
CA ILE A 117 -2.50 -14.93 -7.00
C ILE A 117 -1.79 -16.29 -7.02
N PHE A 118 -2.09 -17.18 -6.07
CA PHE A 118 -1.53 -18.53 -6.06
C PHE A 118 -1.93 -19.33 -7.31
N ASP A 119 -3.20 -19.27 -7.70
CA ASP A 119 -3.69 -19.95 -8.91
C ASP A 119 -3.02 -19.41 -10.17
N ARG A 120 -2.78 -18.10 -10.24
CA ARG A 120 -2.07 -17.49 -11.37
C ARG A 120 -0.60 -17.91 -11.43
N ILE A 121 0.09 -17.93 -10.29
CA ILE A 121 1.48 -18.43 -10.19
C ILE A 121 1.55 -19.89 -10.65
N ALA A 122 0.63 -20.74 -10.18
CA ALA A 122 0.57 -22.14 -10.58
C ALA A 122 0.30 -22.30 -12.09
N LYS A 123 -0.65 -21.54 -12.65
CA LYS A 123 -0.94 -21.52 -14.09
C LYS A 123 0.24 -21.02 -14.92
N ALA A 124 1.06 -20.12 -14.37
CA ALA A 124 2.30 -19.66 -15.00
C ALA A 124 3.43 -20.71 -14.97
N GLY A 125 3.20 -21.89 -14.35
CA GLY A 125 4.19 -22.95 -14.24
C GLY A 125 5.25 -22.68 -13.17
N TYR A 126 4.91 -21.89 -12.14
CA TYR A 126 5.78 -21.60 -11.00
C TYR A 126 5.23 -22.24 -9.73
N ALA A 127 6.14 -22.67 -8.85
CA ALA A 127 5.83 -23.12 -7.51
C ALA A 127 6.54 -22.24 -6.48
N MET A 128 5.94 -22.17 -5.29
CA MET A 128 6.50 -21.48 -4.14
C MET A 128 7.51 -22.38 -3.43
N GLU A 129 8.63 -21.80 -3.00
CA GLU A 129 9.50 -22.46 -2.02
C GLU A 129 8.75 -22.72 -0.72
N THR A 130 9.16 -23.78 -0.01
CA THR A 130 8.60 -24.16 1.30
C THR A 130 9.07 -23.24 2.42
N ILE A 131 10.19 -22.53 2.21
CA ILE A 131 10.73 -21.59 3.17
C ILE A 131 10.17 -20.20 2.86
N HIS A 132 9.40 -19.68 3.81
CA HIS A 132 8.84 -18.34 3.76
C HIS A 132 9.59 -17.45 4.75
N ARG A 133 9.99 -16.26 4.30
CA ARG A 133 10.67 -15.29 5.16
C ARG A 133 9.69 -14.19 5.58
N GLN A 134 9.56 -14.00 6.88
CA GLN A 134 8.84 -12.84 7.41
C GLN A 134 9.79 -11.66 7.56
N VAL A 135 9.34 -10.50 7.10
CA VAL A 135 10.07 -9.24 7.20
C VAL A 135 9.22 -8.15 7.79
N ALA A 136 9.83 -7.37 8.68
CA ALA A 136 9.24 -6.15 9.21
C ALA A 136 9.77 -4.96 8.39
N VAL A 137 8.92 -4.37 7.56
CA VAL A 137 9.27 -3.20 6.76
C VAL A 137 8.89 -1.93 7.53
N PRO A 138 9.82 -0.99 7.75
CA PRO A 138 9.51 0.30 8.36
C PRO A 138 8.41 1.06 7.61
N GLN A 139 7.62 1.85 8.34
CA GLN A 139 6.76 2.87 7.77
C GLN A 139 7.36 4.25 8.04
N LEU A 140 7.55 5.04 6.98
CA LEU A 140 8.23 6.35 7.03
C LEU A 140 7.38 7.40 7.77
N LEU A 141 6.07 7.22 7.77
CA LEU A 141 5.09 8.13 8.36
C LEU A 141 3.96 7.33 9.03
N GLY A 142 3.29 7.92 10.02
CA GLY A 142 2.12 7.35 10.67
C GLY A 142 2.36 6.70 12.04
N GLY A 143 1.25 6.31 12.69
CA GLY A 143 1.22 5.75 14.04
C GLY A 143 1.54 4.26 14.12
N THR A 144 1.24 3.64 15.25
CA THR A 144 1.50 2.23 15.53
C THR A 144 0.61 1.28 14.70
N PRO A 145 1.13 0.13 14.21
CA PRO A 145 2.51 -0.32 14.30
C PRO A 145 3.48 0.42 13.37
N THR A 146 4.72 0.61 13.82
CA THR A 146 5.79 1.31 13.07
C THR A 146 6.36 0.49 11.91
N THR A 147 6.01 -0.80 11.85
CA THR A 147 6.41 -1.71 10.79
C THR A 147 5.18 -2.40 10.20
N ARG A 148 5.28 -2.81 8.94
CA ARG A 148 4.33 -3.73 8.29
C ARG A 148 5.02 -5.08 8.14
N GLN A 149 4.31 -6.15 8.49
CA GLN A 149 4.80 -7.51 8.33
C GLN A 149 4.48 -8.00 6.92
N LEU A 150 5.50 -8.44 6.20
CA LEU A 150 5.35 -9.08 4.89
C LEU A 150 5.96 -10.48 4.92
N THR A 151 5.39 -11.37 4.12
CA THR A 151 5.93 -12.69 3.85
C THR A 151 6.51 -12.70 2.44
N ILE A 152 7.80 -12.99 2.34
CA ILE A 152 8.53 -13.14 1.08
C ILE A 152 8.75 -14.63 0.83
N THR A 153 8.40 -15.09 -0.36
CA THR A 153 8.57 -16.48 -0.79
C THR A 153 9.22 -16.50 -2.16
N ARG A 154 10.31 -17.24 -2.32
CA ARG A 154 10.92 -17.42 -3.64
C ARG A 154 10.07 -18.33 -4.51
N LEU A 155 10.11 -18.06 -5.81
CA LEU A 155 9.42 -18.84 -6.82
C LEU A 155 10.43 -19.56 -7.69
N TYR A 156 10.14 -20.82 -8.01
CA TYR A 156 10.91 -21.61 -8.95
C TYR A 156 10.00 -22.13 -10.06
N LYS A 157 10.57 -22.23 -11.27
CA LYS A 157 9.85 -22.78 -12.41
C LYS A 157 9.72 -24.28 -12.25
N ILE A 158 8.51 -24.79 -12.42
CA ILE A 158 8.25 -26.22 -12.47
C ILE A 158 8.72 -26.67 -13.85
N THR A 159 9.94 -27.21 -13.93
CA THR A 159 10.36 -27.96 -15.12
C THR A 159 9.44 -29.16 -15.25
N ALA A 160 8.73 -29.26 -16.38
CA ALA A 160 8.02 -30.47 -16.74
C ALA A 160 9.03 -31.63 -16.76
N GLN A 161 8.76 -32.66 -15.95
CA GLN A 161 9.40 -33.96 -16.09
C GLN A 161 8.86 -34.66 -17.35
#